data_AF-A0A6P8IHZ4-F1
#
_entry.id   AF-A0A6P8IHZ4-F1
#
_cell.length_a   1.000
_cell.length_b   1.000
_cell.length_c   1.000
_cell.angle_alpha   90.00
_cell.angle_beta   90.00
_cell.angle_gamma   90.00
#
_symmetry.space_group_name_H-M   'P 1'
#
loop_
_entity.id
_entity.type
_entity.pdbx_description
1 polymer ?
#
loop_
_entity_poly.entity_id
_entity_poly.type
_entity_poly.pdbx_seq_one_letter_code
_entity_poly.pdbx_strand_id
1 'polypeptide(L)'
;MLKMKWILIIAVLVGSSLASNPEENENINDPDLFEGDMLLTPEQRQAALNGGDVDAAVARGSVIGRQWPGGLMPYEIDDYLANNQRAMQMIDAGMREWTTKTCIRFKKRTNEQDYVFFKFNPGCRSYVGRRGGRQDITLSTGCWRVGTVAHEIGHALGFYHEQSRPDRDNYVTILWDNIKERNKHNFNKYTRSRIDSLGTPYDYGSVMHYRKTSFSKNGNPTIHVKQSGVSIGQRNGISSMDAKQMNLLYKCSGGGGGGGSVTRPPVVTTQRPLHTQPPPPGGCRDDNAACPGWISLCSSHSTVKALCKKTCKVC
;
A
#
# COMPACT_ATOMS: atom_id res chain seq x y z
N MET A 1 -2.32 -6.44 72.78
CA MET A 1 -1.83 -5.55 71.71
C MET A 1 -1.34 -6.42 70.56
N LEU A 2 -2.13 -6.61 69.50
CA LEU A 2 -1.69 -7.31 68.28
C LEU A 2 -1.97 -6.38 67.09
N LYS A 3 -0.92 -5.85 66.46
CA LYS A 3 -1.02 -4.98 65.28
C LYS A 3 -1.15 -5.87 64.04
N MET A 4 -2.33 -5.89 63.44
CA MET A 4 -2.59 -6.58 62.16
C MET A 4 -2.16 -5.63 61.02
N LYS A 5 -1.03 -5.94 60.36
CA LYS A 5 -0.59 -5.21 59.16
C LYS A 5 -1.34 -5.77 57.95
N TRP A 6 -2.17 -4.94 57.33
CA TRP A 6 -2.80 -5.24 56.05
C TRP A 6 -1.77 -4.99 54.94
N ILE A 7 -1.37 -6.06 54.24
CA ILE A 7 -0.57 -5.95 53.01
C ILE A 7 -1.58 -5.86 51.87
N LEU A 8 -1.72 -4.67 51.28
CA LEU A 8 -2.45 -4.47 50.03
C LEU A 8 -1.59 -5.04 48.89
N ILE A 9 -1.97 -6.19 48.35
CA ILE A 9 -1.39 -6.71 47.11
C ILE A 9 -2.07 -5.95 45.96
N ILE A 10 -1.40 -4.92 45.43
CA ILE A 10 -1.82 -4.28 44.18
C ILE A 10 -1.45 -5.24 43.05
N ALA A 11 -2.45 -5.96 42.55
CA ALA A 11 -2.32 -6.70 41.31
C ALA A 11 -2.20 -5.68 40.17
N VAL A 12 -0.97 -5.41 39.71
CA VAL A 12 -0.73 -4.70 38.46
C VAL A 12 -1.16 -5.65 37.35
N LEU A 13 -2.37 -5.45 36.83
CA LEU A 13 -2.78 -5.98 35.54
C LEU A 13 -1.89 -5.33 34.49
N VAL A 14 -0.75 -5.96 34.19
CA VAL A 14 -0.02 -5.69 32.96
C VAL A 14 -0.90 -6.26 31.84
N GLY A 15 -1.86 -5.46 31.40
CA GLY A 15 -2.50 -5.68 30.11
C GLY A 15 -1.37 -5.66 29.08
N SER A 16 -1.01 -6.84 28.58
CA SER A 16 -0.12 -6.97 27.44
C SER A 16 -0.81 -6.29 26.27
N SER A 17 -0.53 -5.00 26.07
CA SER A 17 -0.80 -4.35 24.80
C SER A 17 0.13 -5.05 23.82
N LEU A 18 -0.41 -6.04 23.11
CA LEU A 18 0.17 -6.45 21.84
C LEU A 18 0.29 -5.15 21.05
N ALA A 19 1.53 -4.69 20.85
CA ALA A 19 1.79 -3.44 20.15
C ALA A 19 0.98 -3.46 18.86
N SER A 20 -0.02 -2.59 18.76
CA SER A 20 -0.95 -2.59 17.64
C SER A 20 -0.13 -2.32 16.37
N ASN A 21 -0.26 -3.20 15.38
CA ASN A 21 0.39 -3.00 14.10
C ASN A 21 -0.29 -1.81 13.39
N PRO A 22 0.38 -0.66 13.20
CA PRO A 22 -0.29 0.55 12.75
C PRO A 22 -0.77 0.45 11.29
N GLU A 23 -0.20 -0.49 10.53
CA GLU A 23 -0.53 -0.80 9.12
C GLU A 23 -1.86 -1.58 8.99
N GLU A 24 -2.32 -2.25 10.06
CA GLU A 24 -3.61 -2.93 10.03
C GLU A 24 -4.80 -1.96 10.13
N ASN A 25 -4.55 -0.72 10.55
CA ASN A 25 -5.55 0.34 10.65
C ASN A 25 -6.83 -0.09 11.41
N GLU A 26 -6.72 -1.00 12.39
CA GLU A 26 -7.88 -1.69 12.99
C GLU A 26 -8.87 -0.76 13.72
N ASN A 27 -8.40 0.42 14.13
CA ASN A 27 -9.19 1.45 14.81
C ASN A 27 -9.70 2.53 13.85
N ILE A 28 -9.50 2.35 12.54
CA ILE A 28 -9.93 3.28 11.49
C ILE A 28 -11.07 2.62 10.74
N ASN A 29 -12.28 3.16 10.93
CA ASN A 29 -13.46 2.69 10.22
C ASN A 29 -13.56 3.34 8.83
N ASP A 30 -12.69 2.93 7.92
CA ASP A 30 -12.70 3.36 6.52
C ASP A 30 -13.00 2.18 5.60
N PRO A 31 -14.19 2.13 4.97
CA PRO A 31 -14.56 1.02 4.10
C PRO A 31 -13.77 1.00 2.78
N ASP A 32 -13.09 2.10 2.42
CA ASP A 32 -12.27 2.17 1.22
C ASP A 32 -10.86 1.61 1.42
N LEU A 33 -10.49 1.22 2.64
CA LEU A 33 -9.30 0.41 2.90
C LEU A 33 -9.47 -1.00 2.31
N PHE A 34 -8.36 -1.54 1.82
CA PHE A 34 -8.24 -2.90 1.31
C PHE A 34 -6.95 -3.47 1.89
N GLU A 35 -6.97 -4.72 2.38
CA GLU A 35 -5.77 -5.32 2.98
C GLU A 35 -5.16 -4.46 4.11
N GLY A 36 -5.99 -3.72 4.85
CA GLY A 36 -5.55 -2.88 5.95
C GLY A 36 -5.11 -1.48 5.54
N ASP A 37 -4.23 -1.32 4.57
CA ASP A 37 -3.50 -0.06 4.28
C ASP A 37 -3.52 0.37 2.79
N MET A 38 -4.13 -0.40 1.89
CA MET A 38 -4.23 -0.02 0.48
C MET A 38 -5.55 0.69 0.17
N LEU A 39 -5.44 1.87 -0.44
CA LEU A 39 -6.55 2.54 -1.10
C LEU A 39 -6.56 2.15 -2.58
N LEU A 40 -7.63 1.47 -3.02
CA LEU A 40 -7.77 0.97 -4.38
C LEU A 40 -8.70 1.87 -5.20
N THR A 41 -8.38 2.11 -6.47
CA THR A 41 -9.38 2.66 -7.40
C THR A 41 -10.50 1.66 -7.61
N PRO A 42 -11.71 2.10 -8.02
CA PRO A 42 -12.81 1.19 -8.24
C PRO A 42 -12.48 0.03 -9.19
N GLU A 43 -11.70 0.29 -10.26
CA GLU A 43 -11.22 -0.76 -11.16
C GLU A 43 -10.32 -1.78 -10.44
N GLN A 44 -9.40 -1.29 -9.59
CA GLN A 44 -8.50 -2.16 -8.83
C GLN A 44 -9.27 -2.98 -7.80
N ARG A 45 -10.24 -2.37 -7.13
CA ARG A 45 -11.10 -3.04 -6.14
C ARG A 45 -11.98 -4.10 -6.80
N GLN A 46 -12.66 -3.78 -7.89
CA GLN A 46 -13.47 -4.75 -8.62
C GLN A 46 -12.61 -5.93 -9.10
N ALA A 47 -11.41 -5.66 -9.63
CA ALA A 47 -10.49 -6.71 -10.05
C ALA A 47 -9.97 -7.55 -8.88
N ALA A 48 -9.75 -6.95 -7.71
CA ALA A 48 -9.37 -7.65 -6.48
C ALA A 48 -10.51 -8.57 -5.99
N LEU A 49 -11.74 -8.06 -5.96
CA LEU A 49 -12.93 -8.79 -5.50
C LEU A 49 -13.35 -9.90 -6.46
N ASN A 50 -13.17 -9.69 -7.77
CA ASN A 50 -13.37 -10.73 -8.78
C ASN A 50 -12.25 -11.78 -8.76
N GLY A 51 -11.21 -11.57 -7.95
CA GLY A 51 -10.09 -12.47 -7.79
C GLY A 51 -10.28 -13.48 -6.68
N GLY A 52 -10.02 -14.74 -7.02
CA GLY A 52 -9.94 -15.86 -6.10
C GLY A 52 -8.73 -16.72 -6.43
N ASP A 53 -8.67 -17.90 -5.81
CA ASP A 53 -7.60 -18.87 -6.04
C ASP A 53 -7.48 -19.25 -7.53
N VAL A 54 -6.36 -18.89 -8.16
CA VAL A 54 -6.05 -19.21 -9.56
C VAL A 54 -4.80 -20.09 -9.60
N ASP A 55 -4.94 -21.36 -9.24
CA ASP A 55 -3.83 -22.31 -9.23
C ASP A 55 -3.31 -22.64 -10.65
N ALA A 56 -2.08 -22.21 -10.91
CA ALA A 56 -1.13 -22.63 -11.96
C ALA A 56 0.20 -21.83 -11.77
N ALA A 57 1.31 -22.34 -12.30
CA ALA A 57 2.66 -21.92 -11.91
C ALA A 57 3.15 -20.60 -12.54
N VAL A 58 2.55 -19.44 -12.19
CA VAL A 58 3.18 -18.13 -12.46
C VAL A 58 3.02 -17.20 -11.26
N ALA A 59 4.17 -16.85 -10.70
CA ALA A 59 4.41 -15.96 -9.57
C ALA A 59 4.14 -14.50 -9.93
N ARG A 60 3.39 -13.74 -9.10
CA ARG A 60 2.93 -12.38 -9.49
C ARG A 60 2.71 -11.39 -8.30
N GLY A 61 3.25 -10.14 -8.30
CA GLY A 61 3.32 -9.21 -7.12
C GLY A 61 3.23 -7.65 -7.29
N SER A 62 3.24 -7.05 -8.49
CA SER A 62 3.20 -5.58 -8.71
C SER A 62 2.19 -5.11 -9.78
N VAL A 63 1.76 -3.84 -9.76
CA VAL A 63 0.75 -3.28 -10.69
C VAL A 63 1.26 -3.10 -12.12
N ILE A 64 0.39 -3.34 -13.11
CA ILE A 64 0.69 -3.17 -14.54
C ILE A 64 0.17 -1.80 -15.04
N GLY A 65 1.03 -1.02 -15.71
CA GLY A 65 0.64 0.19 -16.46
C GLY A 65 0.32 1.44 -15.62
N ARG A 66 0.63 1.41 -14.32
CA ARG A 66 0.43 2.55 -13.38
C ARG A 66 1.73 3.04 -12.76
N GLN A 67 2.85 2.88 -13.46
CA GLN A 67 4.14 3.40 -13.03
C GLN A 67 4.19 4.93 -13.08
N TRP A 68 5.03 5.52 -12.22
CA TRP A 68 5.42 6.91 -12.34
C TRP A 68 6.33 7.11 -13.56
N PRO A 69 6.05 8.10 -14.44
CA PRO A 69 6.86 8.32 -15.64
C PRO A 69 8.35 8.47 -15.31
N GLY A 70 9.19 7.64 -15.94
CA GLY A 70 10.64 7.65 -15.72
C GLY A 70 11.08 7.27 -14.30
N GLY A 71 10.22 6.69 -13.47
CA GLY A 71 10.54 6.39 -12.07
C GLY A 71 10.67 7.63 -11.18
N LEU A 72 10.18 8.79 -11.64
CA LEU A 72 10.21 10.04 -10.89
C LEU A 72 8.86 10.29 -10.22
N MET A 73 8.84 10.31 -8.89
CA MET A 73 7.66 10.63 -8.08
C MET A 73 7.77 12.05 -7.52
N PRO A 74 7.04 13.03 -8.06
CA PRO A 74 6.89 14.34 -7.44
C PRO A 74 6.15 14.22 -6.11
N TYR A 75 6.56 14.99 -5.10
CA TYR A 75 5.92 14.95 -3.79
C TYR A 75 5.81 16.31 -3.10
N GLU A 76 4.83 16.41 -2.22
CA GLU A 76 4.65 17.47 -1.22
C GLU A 76 4.51 16.82 0.16
N ILE A 77 4.75 17.60 1.22
CA ILE A 77 4.66 17.12 2.60
C ILE A 77 3.80 18.11 3.37
N ASP A 78 2.82 17.58 4.12
CA ASP A 78 2.00 18.32 5.07
C ASP A 78 2.85 19.08 6.10
N ASP A 79 2.43 20.29 6.46
CA ASP A 79 3.19 21.17 7.36
C ASP A 79 3.46 20.54 8.72
N TYR A 80 2.54 19.73 9.26
CA TYR A 80 2.76 19.04 10.53
C TYR A 80 3.89 18.03 10.43
N LEU A 81 3.92 17.23 9.34
CA LEU A 81 5.02 16.30 9.10
C LEU A 81 6.33 17.05 8.84
N ALA A 82 6.30 18.11 8.04
CA ALA A 82 7.47 18.90 7.66
C ALA A 82 8.15 19.56 8.87
N ASN A 83 7.37 19.99 9.86
CA ASN A 83 7.87 20.59 11.09
C ASN A 83 8.21 19.57 12.19
N ASN A 84 7.92 18.28 11.97
CA ASN A 84 8.25 17.22 12.92
C ASN A 84 9.56 16.51 12.52
N GLN A 85 10.61 16.69 13.34
CA GLN A 85 11.94 16.13 13.08
C GLN A 85 11.92 14.61 12.89
N ARG A 86 11.17 13.87 13.71
CA ARG A 86 11.10 12.41 13.61
C ARG A 86 10.38 11.96 12.34
N ALA A 87 9.27 12.60 11.99
CA ALA A 87 8.54 12.32 10.76
C ALA A 87 9.44 12.53 9.53
N MET A 88 10.07 13.71 9.42
CA MET A 88 10.97 14.04 8.30
C MET A 88 12.14 13.06 8.19
N GLN A 89 12.79 12.70 9.30
CA GLN A 89 13.87 11.72 9.30
C GLN A 89 13.44 10.37 8.72
N MET A 90 12.23 9.91 9.05
CA MET A 90 11.72 8.62 8.58
C MET A 90 11.20 8.67 7.15
N ILE A 91 10.64 9.80 6.73
CA ILE A 91 10.26 10.05 5.33
C ILE A 91 11.51 10.05 4.44
N ASP A 92 12.54 10.81 4.81
CA ASP A 92 13.79 10.85 4.06
C ASP A 92 14.47 9.46 4.03
N ALA A 93 14.48 8.74 5.15
CA ALA A 93 15.05 7.40 5.21
C ALA A 93 14.26 6.39 4.35
N GLY A 94 12.92 6.44 4.38
CA GLY A 94 12.06 5.61 3.53
C GLY A 94 12.23 5.90 2.05
N MET A 95 12.38 7.17 1.66
CA MET A 95 12.75 7.54 0.28
C MET A 95 14.13 7.00 -0.09
N ARG A 96 15.13 7.11 0.82
CA ARG A 96 16.49 6.62 0.59
C ARG A 96 16.57 5.11 0.38
N GLU A 97 15.68 4.33 1.01
CA GLU A 97 15.61 2.89 0.76
C GLU A 97 15.42 2.59 -0.74
N TRP A 98 14.52 3.34 -1.39
CA TRP A 98 14.25 3.21 -2.82
C TRP A 98 15.33 3.87 -3.69
N THR A 99 15.77 5.10 -3.39
CA THR A 99 16.71 5.82 -4.26
C THR A 99 18.11 5.21 -4.31
N THR A 100 18.56 4.56 -3.23
CA THR A 100 19.90 3.96 -3.15
C THR A 100 19.98 2.58 -3.80
N LYS A 101 18.86 1.85 -3.87
CA LYS A 101 18.81 0.47 -4.37
C LYS A 101 18.14 0.34 -5.74
N THR A 102 17.51 1.42 -6.23
CA THR A 102 16.75 1.42 -7.49
C THR A 102 16.97 2.69 -8.32
N CYS A 103 16.41 2.73 -9.52
CA CYS A 103 16.35 3.96 -10.32
C CYS A 103 15.23 4.94 -9.91
N ILE A 104 14.42 4.63 -8.88
CA ILE A 104 13.38 5.53 -8.41
C ILE A 104 13.99 6.83 -7.89
N ARG A 105 13.36 7.95 -8.23
CA ARG A 105 13.75 9.30 -7.78
C ARG A 105 12.54 10.03 -7.24
N PHE A 106 12.79 10.88 -6.25
CA PHE A 106 11.79 11.77 -5.67
C PHE A 106 12.21 13.22 -5.94
N LYS A 107 11.23 14.07 -6.23
CA LYS A 107 11.47 15.52 -6.29
C LYS A 107 10.36 16.25 -5.55
N LYS A 108 10.70 17.34 -4.87
CA LYS A 108 9.67 18.27 -4.41
C LYS A 108 8.87 18.76 -5.62
N ARG A 109 7.56 18.73 -5.51
CA ARG A 109 6.64 19.18 -6.53
C ARG A 109 6.81 20.68 -6.80
N THR A 110 6.60 21.07 -8.04
CA THR A 110 6.41 22.46 -8.46
C THR A 110 5.06 22.61 -9.15
N ASN A 111 4.93 22.12 -10.39
CA ASN A 111 3.72 22.27 -11.22
C ASN A 111 3.20 20.95 -11.78
N GLU A 112 3.74 19.81 -11.34
CA GLU A 112 3.32 18.50 -11.80
C GLU A 112 1.85 18.26 -11.42
N GLN A 113 1.04 17.80 -12.38
CA GLN A 113 -0.36 17.49 -12.10
C GLN A 113 -0.48 16.26 -11.20
N ASP A 114 0.38 15.26 -11.43
CA ASP A 114 0.39 14.00 -10.69
C ASP A 114 1.50 14.01 -9.65
N TYR A 115 1.15 13.75 -8.40
CA TYR A 115 2.11 13.79 -7.30
C TYR A 115 1.57 13.08 -6.06
N VAL A 116 2.50 12.76 -5.17
CA VAL A 116 2.18 12.26 -3.83
C VAL A 116 2.14 13.42 -2.83
N PHE A 117 1.14 13.43 -1.95
CA PHE A 117 1.12 14.31 -0.79
C PHE A 117 1.27 13.46 0.48
N PHE A 118 2.39 13.60 1.20
CA PHE A 118 2.56 12.98 2.51
C PHE A 118 1.69 13.71 3.52
N LYS A 119 0.70 13.02 4.09
CA LYS A 119 -0.35 13.60 4.92
C LYS A 119 -0.27 13.08 6.34
N PHE A 120 -0.28 13.99 7.32
CA PHE A 120 -0.54 13.59 8.70
C PHE A 120 -2.02 13.32 8.88
N ASN A 121 -2.38 12.08 9.15
CA ASN A 121 -3.74 11.64 9.47
C ASN A 121 -3.67 10.29 10.19
N PRO A 122 -4.75 9.81 10.85
CA PRO A 122 -4.76 8.49 11.44
C PRO A 122 -4.44 7.39 10.43
N GLY A 123 -3.60 6.44 10.84
CA GLY A 123 -3.24 5.24 10.08
C GLY A 123 -1.95 5.33 9.28
N CYS A 124 -1.56 4.20 8.68
CA CYS A 124 -0.54 4.10 7.64
C CYS A 124 -1.23 3.53 6.40
N ARG A 125 -1.26 4.30 5.29
CA ARG A 125 -1.96 3.86 4.08
C ARG A 125 -1.55 4.65 2.84
N SER A 126 -1.72 4.01 1.69
CA SER A 126 -1.33 4.55 0.40
C SER A 126 -2.20 4.01 -0.74
N TYR A 127 -2.23 4.72 -1.86
CA TYR A 127 -2.78 4.18 -3.10
C TYR A 127 -1.77 3.26 -3.78
N VAL A 128 -2.26 2.29 -4.57
CA VAL A 128 -1.37 1.39 -5.34
C VAL A 128 -1.09 1.91 -6.74
N GLY A 129 0.15 2.37 -6.96
CA GLY A 129 0.63 2.97 -8.21
C GLY A 129 0.16 4.41 -8.42
N ARG A 130 0.56 5.01 -9.56
CA ARG A 130 0.12 6.35 -9.98
C ARG A 130 -1.34 6.32 -10.43
N ARG A 131 -2.15 7.22 -9.87
CA ARG A 131 -3.58 7.36 -10.19
C ARG A 131 -3.93 8.53 -11.12
N GLY A 132 -3.03 9.50 -11.23
CA GLY A 132 -3.34 10.81 -11.79
C GLY A 132 -3.82 11.79 -10.71
N GLY A 133 -3.44 13.07 -10.85
CA GLY A 133 -3.70 14.10 -9.84
C GLY A 133 -2.93 13.89 -8.53
N ARG A 134 -3.38 14.58 -7.48
CA ARG A 134 -2.90 14.36 -6.11
C ARG A 134 -3.33 12.99 -5.60
N GLN A 135 -2.40 12.24 -5.02
CA GLN A 135 -2.71 11.07 -4.19
C GLN A 135 -1.98 11.13 -2.85
N ASP A 136 -2.64 10.75 -1.76
CA ASP A 136 -2.08 10.86 -0.42
C ASP A 136 -1.31 9.59 -0.03
N ILE A 137 -0.16 9.76 0.65
CA ILE A 137 0.42 8.76 1.55
C ILE A 137 0.14 9.24 2.98
N THR A 138 -0.65 8.49 3.74
CA THR A 138 -1.03 8.86 5.11
C THR A 138 -0.05 8.26 6.11
N LEU A 139 0.48 9.09 7.00
CA LEU A 139 1.41 8.68 8.04
C LEU A 139 1.01 9.29 9.39
N SER A 140 0.49 8.45 10.29
CA SER A 140 0.35 8.77 11.72
C SER A 140 1.67 8.59 12.48
N THR A 141 1.70 8.98 13.76
CA THR A 141 2.88 8.85 14.64
C THR A 141 3.43 7.41 14.71
N GLY A 142 2.54 6.40 14.69
CA GLY A 142 2.92 4.99 14.69
C GLY A 142 3.65 4.53 13.41
N CYS A 143 3.52 5.29 12.32
CA CYS A 143 4.10 4.96 11.02
C CYS A 143 5.54 5.43 10.85
N TRP A 144 6.09 6.22 11.79
CA TRP A 144 7.41 6.85 11.66
C TRP A 144 8.55 5.87 11.97
N ARG A 145 8.68 4.87 11.08
CA ARG A 145 9.72 3.85 11.01
C ARG A 145 10.15 3.72 9.56
N VAL A 146 11.45 3.52 9.32
CA VAL A 146 12.02 3.45 7.96
C VAL A 146 11.27 2.45 7.08
N GLY A 147 11.10 1.21 7.55
CA GLY A 147 10.40 0.18 6.77
C GLY A 147 8.92 0.45 6.56
N THR A 148 8.21 1.04 7.52
CA THR A 148 6.79 1.39 7.35
C THR A 148 6.63 2.53 6.34
N VAL A 149 7.46 3.57 6.37
CA VAL A 149 7.40 4.61 5.33
C VAL A 149 7.81 4.07 3.97
N ALA A 150 8.84 3.22 3.91
CA ALA A 150 9.25 2.56 2.67
C ALA A 150 8.15 1.66 2.10
N HIS A 151 7.38 0.97 2.95
CA HIS A 151 6.21 0.16 2.59
C HIS A 151 5.12 0.99 1.91
N GLU A 152 4.70 2.11 2.52
CA GLU A 152 3.68 2.99 1.95
C GLU A 152 4.12 3.63 0.62
N ILE A 153 5.41 3.96 0.52
CA ILE A 153 6.02 4.41 -0.74
C ILE A 153 6.01 3.25 -1.77
N GLY A 154 6.29 2.02 -1.35
CA GLY A 154 6.19 0.82 -2.18
C GLY A 154 4.81 0.65 -2.82
N HIS A 155 3.74 0.84 -2.04
CA HIS A 155 2.38 0.90 -2.58
C HIS A 155 2.24 2.01 -3.63
N ALA A 156 2.64 3.25 -3.32
CA ALA A 156 2.52 4.37 -4.25
C ALA A 156 3.33 4.15 -5.55
N LEU A 157 4.42 3.39 -5.49
CA LEU A 157 5.24 2.99 -6.63
C LEU A 157 4.63 1.82 -7.42
N GLY A 158 3.73 1.03 -6.81
CA GLY A 158 2.94 0.02 -7.48
C GLY A 158 2.98 -1.38 -6.88
N PHE A 159 3.54 -1.58 -5.69
CA PHE A 159 3.55 -2.89 -5.06
C PHE A 159 2.24 -3.19 -4.32
N TYR A 160 1.82 -4.45 -4.44
CA TYR A 160 0.82 -5.05 -3.56
C TYR A 160 1.55 -5.83 -2.46
N HIS A 161 0.79 -6.40 -1.53
CA HIS A 161 1.38 -7.25 -0.51
C HIS A 161 1.91 -8.59 -1.05
N GLU A 162 3.02 -9.04 -0.45
CA GLU A 162 3.69 -10.29 -0.81
C GLU A 162 2.84 -11.51 -0.45
N GLN A 163 2.09 -11.48 0.67
CA GLN A 163 1.17 -12.57 1.03
C GLN A 163 -0.10 -12.62 0.17
N SER A 164 -0.28 -11.73 -0.79
CA SER A 164 -1.44 -11.74 -1.70
C SER A 164 -1.08 -12.25 -3.09
N ARG A 165 0.17 -12.68 -3.30
CA ARG A 165 0.63 -13.31 -4.54
C ARG A 165 -0.17 -14.59 -4.87
N PRO A 166 -0.41 -14.90 -6.17
CA PRO A 166 -1.14 -16.12 -6.55
C PRO A 166 -0.42 -17.41 -6.16
N ASP A 167 0.92 -17.38 -6.11
CA ASP A 167 1.78 -18.53 -5.80
C ASP A 167 2.09 -18.68 -4.30
N ARG A 168 1.55 -17.82 -3.42
CA ARG A 168 1.92 -17.78 -1.99
C ARG A 168 1.75 -19.12 -1.28
N ASP A 169 0.77 -19.93 -1.68
CA ASP A 169 0.41 -21.14 -0.96
C ASP A 169 1.47 -22.24 -1.16
N ASN A 170 2.45 -22.03 -2.04
CA ASN A 170 3.66 -22.83 -2.10
C ASN A 170 4.64 -22.51 -0.94
N TYR A 171 4.51 -21.33 -0.32
CA TYR A 171 5.49 -20.75 0.60
C TYR A 171 4.95 -20.56 2.01
N VAL A 172 3.66 -20.24 2.14
CA VAL A 172 2.95 -20.01 3.40
C VAL A 172 1.63 -20.76 3.44
N THR A 173 1.09 -20.96 4.63
CA THR A 173 -0.28 -21.43 4.86
C THR A 173 -1.04 -20.36 5.64
N ILE A 174 -2.21 -19.96 5.15
CA ILE A 174 -3.11 -19.05 5.88
C ILE A 174 -3.91 -19.85 6.91
N LEU A 175 -3.80 -19.46 8.18
CA LEU A 175 -4.49 -20.05 9.32
C LEU A 175 -5.81 -19.32 9.55
N TRP A 176 -6.80 -19.63 8.71
CA TRP A 176 -8.09 -18.92 8.64
C TRP A 176 -8.82 -18.82 9.97
N ASP A 177 -8.71 -19.83 10.84
CA ASP A 177 -9.37 -19.86 12.14
C ASP A 177 -8.83 -18.81 13.11
N ASN A 178 -7.59 -18.33 12.93
CA ASN A 178 -7.00 -17.30 13.78
C ASN A 178 -7.34 -15.88 13.32
N ILE A 179 -7.93 -15.70 12.13
CA ILE A 179 -8.21 -14.38 11.55
C ILE A 179 -9.55 -13.84 12.04
N LYS A 180 -9.62 -12.54 12.37
CA LYS A 180 -10.88 -11.83 12.66
C LYS A 180 -11.83 -11.96 11.46
N GLU A 181 -13.10 -12.34 11.69
CA GLU A 181 -14.05 -12.67 10.61
C GLU A 181 -14.16 -11.55 9.57
N ARG A 182 -14.31 -10.30 10.05
CA ARG A 182 -14.39 -9.10 9.20
C ARG A 182 -13.15 -8.84 8.34
N ASN A 183 -12.00 -9.46 8.65
CA ASN A 183 -10.71 -9.23 8.01
C ASN A 183 -10.23 -10.40 7.14
N LYS A 184 -10.98 -11.51 7.03
CA LYS A 184 -10.58 -12.64 6.19
C LYS A 184 -10.30 -12.26 4.74
N HIS A 185 -11.07 -11.32 4.19
CA HIS A 185 -10.87 -10.83 2.82
C HIS A 185 -9.49 -10.19 2.57
N ASN A 186 -8.79 -9.71 3.61
CA ASN A 186 -7.42 -9.18 3.51
C ASN A 186 -6.38 -10.27 3.19
N PHE A 187 -6.78 -11.54 3.22
CA PHE A 187 -5.93 -12.68 2.88
C PHE A 187 -6.37 -13.31 1.56
N ASN A 188 -7.21 -12.68 0.75
CA ASN A 188 -7.53 -13.21 -0.57
C ASN A 188 -6.34 -13.01 -1.51
N LYS A 189 -6.09 -13.97 -2.41
CA LYS A 189 -5.06 -13.85 -3.46
C LYS A 189 -5.56 -12.92 -4.56
N TYR A 190 -4.67 -12.13 -5.14
CA TYR A 190 -4.98 -11.44 -6.40
C TYR A 190 -4.92 -12.39 -7.59
N THR A 191 -5.61 -12.03 -8.66
CA THR A 191 -5.48 -12.75 -9.93
C THR A 191 -4.17 -12.44 -10.62
N ARG A 192 -3.78 -13.36 -11.50
CA ARG A 192 -2.62 -13.18 -12.35
C ARG A 192 -2.71 -11.97 -13.29
N SER A 193 -3.89 -11.62 -13.77
CA SER A 193 -4.07 -10.45 -14.64
C SER A 193 -3.89 -9.12 -13.90
N ARG A 194 -3.83 -9.14 -12.57
CA ARG A 194 -3.79 -7.94 -11.72
C ARG A 194 -2.40 -7.57 -11.24
N ILE A 195 -1.63 -8.55 -10.78
CA ILE A 195 -0.28 -8.34 -10.24
C ILE A 195 0.75 -9.09 -11.08
N ASP A 196 2.02 -8.68 -11.05
CA ASP A 196 3.15 -9.33 -11.76
C ASP A 196 4.46 -9.21 -10.95
N SER A 197 5.13 -10.33 -10.68
CA SER A 197 6.37 -10.38 -9.87
C SER A 197 7.58 -10.23 -10.77
N LEU A 198 7.38 -10.21 -12.10
CA LEU A 198 8.42 -10.00 -13.09
C LEU A 198 9.52 -11.08 -12.99
N GLY A 199 9.12 -12.28 -12.57
CA GLY A 199 10.02 -13.43 -12.40
C GLY A 199 10.83 -13.44 -11.10
N THR A 200 10.52 -12.59 -10.12
CA THR A 200 11.15 -12.68 -8.80
C THR A 200 10.57 -13.84 -7.97
N PRO A 201 11.40 -14.53 -7.17
CA PRO A 201 10.93 -15.55 -6.24
C PRO A 201 10.05 -14.92 -5.14
N TYR A 202 9.35 -15.77 -4.39
CA TYR A 202 8.62 -15.31 -3.20
C TYR A 202 9.61 -14.82 -2.14
N ASP A 203 9.35 -13.65 -1.58
CA ASP A 203 10.27 -13.00 -0.65
C ASP A 203 9.67 -12.87 0.76
N TYR A 204 9.98 -13.83 1.62
CA TYR A 204 9.61 -13.79 3.04
C TYR A 204 10.13 -12.53 3.77
N GLY A 205 11.25 -11.97 3.30
CA GLY A 205 11.88 -10.78 3.85
C GLY A 205 11.32 -9.48 3.28
N SER A 206 10.35 -9.53 2.36
CA SER A 206 9.79 -8.35 1.71
C SER A 206 9.22 -7.39 2.75
N VAL A 207 9.48 -6.09 2.56
CA VAL A 207 8.83 -5.05 3.36
C VAL A 207 7.31 -5.05 3.16
N MET A 208 6.83 -5.61 2.03
CA MET A 208 5.43 -5.76 1.66
C MET A 208 4.79 -7.03 2.23
N HIS A 209 5.52 -7.84 3.02
CA HIS A 209 4.93 -9.02 3.65
C HIS A 209 4.26 -8.65 4.98
N TYR A 210 3.06 -9.18 5.22
CA TYR A 210 2.40 -9.13 6.52
C TYR A 210 3.20 -9.75 7.65
N ARG A 211 2.89 -9.33 8.88
CA ARG A 211 3.39 -9.98 10.10
C ARG A 211 2.70 -11.32 10.30
N LYS A 212 3.38 -12.19 11.07
CA LYS A 212 2.88 -13.53 11.43
C LYS A 212 1.49 -13.49 12.09
N THR A 213 1.17 -12.45 12.84
CA THR A 213 -0.04 -12.30 13.66
C THR A 213 -1.01 -11.26 13.10
N SER A 214 -0.86 -10.84 11.84
CA SER A 214 -1.69 -9.77 11.29
C SER A 214 -3.17 -10.13 11.28
N PHE A 215 -4.02 -9.21 11.73
CA PHE A 215 -5.47 -9.39 11.89
C PHE A 215 -5.88 -10.60 12.77
N SER A 216 -5.00 -11.01 13.69
CA SER A 216 -5.27 -12.13 14.58
C SER A 216 -6.37 -11.79 15.59
N LYS A 217 -7.34 -12.68 15.75
CA LYS A 217 -8.42 -12.54 16.74
C LYS A 217 -8.02 -12.99 18.16
N ASN A 218 -6.93 -13.74 18.28
CA ASN A 218 -6.53 -14.44 19.50
C ASN A 218 -5.02 -14.28 19.81
N GLY A 219 -4.30 -13.42 19.09
CA GLY A 219 -2.85 -13.25 19.20
C GLY A 219 -2.03 -14.39 18.58
N ASN A 220 -2.68 -15.47 18.11
CA ASN A 220 -2.00 -16.57 17.44
C ASN A 220 -1.65 -16.22 15.98
N PRO A 221 -0.67 -16.92 15.39
CA PRO A 221 -0.31 -16.74 14.00
C PRO A 221 -1.50 -16.88 13.03
N THR A 222 -1.64 -15.94 12.10
CA THR A 222 -2.55 -16.02 10.96
C THR A 222 -1.85 -16.50 9.70
N ILE A 223 -0.51 -16.39 9.65
CA ILE A 223 0.33 -16.89 8.56
C ILE A 223 1.36 -17.86 9.12
N HIS A 224 1.39 -19.08 8.60
CA HIS A 224 2.41 -20.08 8.89
C HIS A 224 3.41 -20.17 7.73
N VAL A 225 4.69 -19.95 8.00
CA VAL A 225 5.77 -20.08 7.00
C VAL A 225 6.17 -21.54 6.88
N LYS A 226 6.15 -22.10 5.66
CA LYS A 226 6.48 -23.51 5.41
C LYS A 226 7.97 -23.80 5.52
N GLN A 227 8.82 -22.83 5.21
CA GLN A 227 10.27 -22.95 5.32
C GLN A 227 10.73 -22.75 6.78
N SER A 228 11.43 -23.73 7.33
CA SER A 228 11.97 -23.65 8.70
C SER A 228 13.02 -22.55 8.84
N GLY A 229 13.02 -21.88 9.99
CA GLY A 229 14.01 -20.84 10.33
C GLY A 229 13.79 -19.48 9.67
N VAL A 230 12.71 -19.29 8.89
CA VAL A 230 12.43 -18.03 8.19
C VAL A 230 11.39 -17.19 8.93
N SER A 231 11.63 -15.89 9.01
CA SER A 231 10.71 -14.90 9.60
C SER A 231 10.08 -14.00 8.54
N ILE A 232 8.87 -13.48 8.83
CA ILE A 232 8.11 -12.57 7.96
C ILE A 232 7.67 -11.31 8.71
N GLY A 233 7.36 -10.23 7.97
CA GLY A 233 6.80 -8.98 8.52
C GLY A 233 7.81 -8.01 9.11
N GLN A 234 9.05 -8.06 8.62
CA GLN A 234 10.10 -7.10 8.99
C GLN A 234 9.73 -5.67 8.55
N ARG A 235 10.22 -4.65 9.27
CA ARG A 235 10.06 -3.21 8.95
C ARG A 235 11.36 -2.43 9.13
N ASN A 236 12.48 -3.06 8.79
CA ASN A 236 13.82 -2.48 8.87
C ASN A 236 14.15 -1.67 7.61
N GLY A 237 13.69 -2.12 6.43
CA GLY A 237 13.93 -1.50 5.13
C GLY A 237 13.43 -2.39 4.01
N ILE A 238 13.66 -2.01 2.76
CA ILE A 238 13.30 -2.85 1.60
C ILE A 238 14.30 -4.00 1.45
N SER A 239 13.82 -5.18 1.07
CA SER A 239 14.68 -6.32 0.80
C SER A 239 15.45 -6.16 -0.51
N SER A 240 16.43 -7.04 -0.76
CA SER A 240 17.09 -7.11 -2.06
C SER A 240 16.13 -7.53 -3.18
N MET A 241 15.11 -8.34 -2.88
CA MET A 241 14.11 -8.77 -3.86
C MET A 241 13.06 -7.68 -4.13
N ASP A 242 12.67 -6.89 -3.13
CA ASP A 242 11.84 -5.69 -3.31
C ASP A 242 12.52 -4.74 -4.31
N ALA A 243 13.81 -4.44 -4.09
CA ALA A 243 14.59 -3.59 -4.98
C ALA A 243 14.72 -4.20 -6.38
N LYS A 244 14.99 -5.50 -6.50
CA LYS A 244 15.09 -6.20 -7.79
C LYS A 244 13.78 -6.11 -8.57
N GLN A 245 12.65 -6.43 -7.94
CA GLN A 245 11.34 -6.37 -8.56
C GLN A 245 10.99 -4.95 -8.99
N MET A 246 11.32 -3.94 -8.19
CA MET A 246 11.08 -2.53 -8.52
C MET A 246 11.92 -2.11 -9.74
N ASN A 247 13.19 -2.54 -9.78
CA ASN A 247 14.07 -2.27 -10.91
C ASN A 247 13.56 -2.91 -12.21
N LEU A 248 13.00 -4.12 -12.14
CA LEU A 248 12.35 -4.76 -13.28
C LEU A 248 11.09 -4.00 -13.69
N LEU A 249 10.26 -3.59 -12.73
CA LEU A 249 8.99 -2.91 -12.98
C LEU A 249 9.17 -1.57 -13.71
N TYR A 250 10.19 -0.82 -13.30
CA TYR A 250 10.55 0.48 -13.87
C TYR A 250 11.59 0.38 -14.98
N LYS A 251 11.97 -0.84 -15.38
CA LYS A 251 12.97 -1.11 -16.44
C LYS A 251 14.25 -0.31 -16.23
N CYS A 252 14.72 -0.27 -15.00
CA CYS A 252 15.94 0.43 -14.64
C CYS A 252 17.10 -0.13 -15.46
N SER A 253 17.81 0.72 -16.20
CA SER A 253 18.99 0.32 -16.96
C SER A 253 20.13 -0.01 -15.99
N GLY A 254 20.26 -1.28 -15.66
CA GLY A 254 21.39 -1.95 -15.01
C GLY A 254 22.24 -1.16 -14.01
N GLY A 255 21.92 -1.31 -12.72
CA GLY A 255 22.88 -1.23 -11.61
C GLY A 255 23.07 0.15 -10.97
N GLY A 256 22.84 0.24 -9.66
CA GLY A 256 23.04 1.46 -8.88
C GLY A 256 24.49 1.96 -8.92
N GLY A 257 24.63 3.29 -8.97
CA GLY A 257 25.88 4.01 -8.80
C GLY A 257 26.23 4.94 -9.97
N GLY A 258 26.27 6.24 -9.70
CA GLY A 258 26.95 7.22 -10.55
C GLY A 258 26.03 8.06 -11.43
N GLY A 259 26.08 9.38 -11.22
CA GLY A 259 25.39 10.35 -12.05
C GLY A 259 25.81 10.25 -13.51
N GLY A 260 24.82 10.30 -14.40
CA GLY A 260 25.00 10.28 -15.84
C GLY A 260 23.85 11.02 -16.50
N SER A 261 24.23 12.06 -17.24
CA SER A 261 23.40 13.06 -17.91
C SER A 261 22.20 12.48 -18.66
N VAL A 262 21.02 13.10 -18.47
CA VAL A 262 19.82 12.83 -19.26
C VAL A 262 19.96 13.55 -20.60
N THR A 263 20.50 12.89 -21.62
CA THR A 263 20.27 13.31 -23.01
C THR A 263 18.88 12.86 -23.43
N ARG A 264 17.97 13.83 -23.47
CA ARG A 264 16.56 13.71 -23.84
C ARG A 264 16.43 13.31 -25.33
N PRO A 265 15.76 12.20 -25.69
CA PRO A 265 15.31 11.99 -27.07
C PRO A 265 14.21 13.00 -27.44
N PRO A 266 14.02 13.33 -28.73
CA PRO A 266 12.98 14.24 -29.17
C PRO A 266 11.60 13.65 -28.85
N VAL A 267 10.78 14.44 -28.16
CA VAL A 267 9.35 14.15 -27.97
C VAL A 267 8.67 14.29 -29.32
N VAL A 268 8.29 13.16 -29.91
CA VAL A 268 7.37 13.15 -31.06
C VAL A 268 5.97 13.38 -30.51
N THR A 269 5.52 14.63 -30.61
CA THR A 269 4.19 15.05 -30.19
C THR A 269 3.16 14.65 -31.25
N THR A 270 2.58 13.46 -31.15
CA THR A 270 1.26 13.23 -31.77
C THR A 270 0.20 13.76 -30.82
N GLN A 271 -0.16 15.03 -30.98
CA GLN A 271 -1.28 15.64 -30.30
C GLN A 271 -2.58 14.95 -30.72
N ARG A 272 -3.19 14.20 -29.81
CA ARG A 272 -4.63 13.99 -29.81
C ARG A 272 -5.21 14.97 -28.80
N PRO A 273 -6.07 15.91 -29.17
CA PRO A 273 -6.59 16.88 -28.23
C PRO A 273 -7.49 16.17 -27.20
N LEU A 274 -7.04 16.13 -25.94
CA LEU A 274 -7.94 15.92 -24.81
C LEU A 274 -8.55 17.28 -24.48
N HIS A 275 -9.83 17.46 -24.82
CA HIS A 275 -10.63 18.56 -24.32
C HIS A 275 -10.72 18.47 -22.79
N THR A 276 -10.11 19.43 -22.09
CA THR A 276 -10.40 19.71 -20.67
C THR A 276 -10.90 21.15 -20.56
N GLN A 277 -12.15 21.37 -20.98
CA GLN A 277 -12.95 22.45 -20.44
C GLN A 277 -13.50 21.98 -19.07
N PRO A 278 -13.44 22.80 -18.01
CA PRO A 278 -14.16 22.50 -16.78
C PRO A 278 -15.66 22.39 -17.10
N PRO A 279 -16.35 21.32 -16.67
CA PRO A 279 -17.76 21.13 -16.97
C PRO A 279 -18.62 22.10 -16.15
N PRO A 280 -19.69 22.66 -16.73
CA PRO A 280 -20.58 23.59 -16.05
C PRO A 280 -21.35 22.92 -14.89
N PRO A 281 -21.81 23.69 -13.89
CA PRO A 281 -22.59 23.13 -12.78
C PRO A 281 -24.02 22.81 -13.27
N GLY A 282 -24.40 21.53 -13.20
CA GLY A 282 -25.80 21.11 -13.39
C GLY A 282 -25.96 19.90 -14.29
N GLY A 283 -26.12 18.71 -13.69
CA GLY A 283 -26.47 17.48 -14.37
C GLY A 283 -25.93 16.27 -13.63
N CYS A 284 -26.82 15.38 -13.16
CA CYS A 284 -26.38 14.15 -12.53
C CYS A 284 -25.74 13.21 -13.57
N ARG A 285 -24.45 12.94 -13.41
CA ARG A 285 -23.69 12.08 -14.32
C ARG A 285 -22.65 11.27 -13.58
N ASP A 286 -22.22 10.20 -14.23
CA ASP A 286 -21.05 9.44 -13.81
C ASP A 286 -19.80 10.05 -14.47
N ASP A 287 -18.73 10.20 -13.69
CA ASP A 287 -17.45 10.73 -14.16
C ASP A 287 -16.50 9.59 -14.63
N ASN A 288 -16.98 8.33 -14.68
CA ASN A 288 -16.25 7.17 -15.19
C ASN A 288 -17.17 6.23 -16.01
N ALA A 289 -16.70 5.80 -17.18
CA ALA A 289 -17.47 4.93 -18.08
C ALA A 289 -17.74 3.52 -17.51
N ALA A 290 -16.94 3.06 -16.54
CA ALA A 290 -17.12 1.75 -15.91
C ALA A 290 -18.15 1.76 -14.76
N CYS A 291 -18.72 2.92 -14.42
CA CYS A 291 -19.69 3.07 -13.33
C CYS A 291 -20.85 2.05 -13.36
N PRO A 292 -21.49 1.72 -14.51
CA PRO A 292 -22.55 0.72 -14.55
C PRO A 292 -22.15 -0.65 -13.97
N GLY A 293 -20.86 -1.02 -14.03
CA GLY A 293 -20.32 -2.26 -13.48
C GLY A 293 -20.02 -2.22 -11.98
N TRP A 294 -20.13 -1.07 -11.32
CA TRP A 294 -19.81 -0.89 -9.88
C TRP A 294 -21.02 -0.59 -9.01
N ILE A 295 -22.23 -0.87 -9.50
CA ILE A 295 -23.47 -0.62 -8.76
C ILE A 295 -23.48 -1.28 -7.37
N SER A 296 -22.87 -2.46 -7.24
CA SER A 296 -22.75 -3.19 -5.96
C SER A 296 -21.81 -2.52 -4.96
N LEU A 297 -20.86 -1.72 -5.43
CA LEU A 297 -19.89 -1.00 -4.59
C LEU A 297 -20.45 0.35 -4.11
N CYS A 298 -21.56 0.81 -4.69
CA CYS A 298 -22.17 2.10 -4.38
C CYS A 298 -22.65 2.23 -2.94
N SER A 299 -23.02 1.15 -2.25
CA SER A 299 -23.51 1.24 -0.87
C SER A 299 -22.37 1.42 0.14
N SER A 300 -21.24 0.76 -0.12
CA SER A 300 -20.13 0.61 0.83
C SER A 300 -18.91 1.48 0.55
N HIS A 301 -18.71 2.00 -0.68
CA HIS A 301 -17.46 2.70 -1.04
C HIS A 301 -17.64 4.16 -1.40
N SER A 302 -17.00 5.04 -0.62
CA SER A 302 -17.16 6.49 -0.76
C SER A 302 -16.55 7.01 -2.06
N THR A 303 -15.45 6.41 -2.50
CA THR A 303 -14.79 6.72 -3.77
C THR A 303 -15.68 6.38 -4.97
N VAL A 304 -16.42 5.26 -4.90
CA VAL A 304 -17.38 4.86 -5.96
C VAL A 304 -18.57 5.82 -5.97
N LYS A 305 -19.13 6.16 -4.80
CA LYS A 305 -20.20 7.17 -4.70
C LYS A 305 -19.79 8.52 -5.30
N ALA A 306 -18.54 8.94 -5.09
CA ALA A 306 -18.04 10.21 -5.59
C ALA A 306 -17.86 10.22 -7.13
N LEU A 307 -17.40 9.11 -7.72
CA LEU A 307 -17.17 8.98 -9.17
C LEU A 307 -18.42 8.64 -9.96
N CYS A 308 -19.33 7.85 -9.37
CA CYS A 308 -20.47 7.25 -10.04
C CYS A 308 -21.79 7.80 -9.48
N LYS A 309 -21.92 9.12 -9.44
CA LYS A 309 -23.03 9.79 -8.75
C LYS A 309 -24.39 9.39 -9.29
N LYS A 310 -24.50 9.19 -10.62
CA LYS A 310 -25.75 8.76 -11.29
C LYS A 310 -26.01 7.27 -11.07
N THR A 311 -25.01 6.41 -11.30
CA THR A 311 -25.16 4.96 -11.06
C THR A 311 -25.50 4.68 -9.59
N CYS A 312 -24.86 5.38 -8.66
CA CYS A 312 -25.06 5.21 -7.23
C CYS A 312 -26.28 5.97 -6.67
N LYS A 313 -27.05 6.66 -7.52
CA LYS A 313 -28.25 7.43 -7.13
C LYS A 313 -27.99 8.44 -6.01
N VAL A 314 -26.81 9.05 -6.02
CA VAL A 314 -26.37 10.09 -5.06
C VAL A 314 -26.64 11.50 -5.60
N CYS A 315 -26.92 11.56 -6.89
CA CYS A 315 -27.79 12.51 -7.57
C CYS A 315 -28.69 11.68 -8.51
#